data_AF-A0A7S2BRI0-F1
#
_entry.id   AF-A0A7S2BRI0-F1
#
_cell.length_a   1.000
_cell.length_b   1.000
_cell.length_c   1.000
_cell.angle_alpha   90.00
_cell.angle_beta   90.00
_cell.angle_gamma   90.00
#
_symmetry.space_group_name_H-M   'P 1'
#
loop_
_entity.id
_entity.type
_entity.pdbx_description
1 polymer ?
#
loop_
_entity_poly.entity_id
_entity_poly.type
_entity_poly.pdbx_seq_one_letter_code
_entity_poly.pdbx_strand_id
1 'polypeptide(L)'
;EREGDSEAAASPSSAGALATVRTNLGLYAELSKARLSSLVVITAGAGYAAAGGEMDYTTMAALCGGTSLAAGSAGTFNQIIERNRDKLMKRTCNRALPAGRISFNHALGWGIFSGVTSTAILAAGTDPVTTALGVANIGIYAVPYTLSKPHSEINTWIGAVVGAIPPVMGWCAAGGSMFDVEVSR
;
A
#
# COMPACT_ATOMS: atom_id res chain seq x y z
N GLU A 1 17.94 42.26 -43.86
CA GLU A 1 16.80 41.79 -43.04
C GLU A 1 17.25 40.62 -42.17
N ARG A 2 16.83 40.51 -40.91
CA ARG A 2 17.10 39.33 -40.05
C ARG A 2 15.79 38.57 -39.86
N GLU A 3 15.74 37.36 -40.41
CA GLU A 3 14.68 36.39 -40.22
C GLU A 3 14.53 36.05 -38.73
N GLY A 4 13.34 36.29 -38.21
CA GLY A 4 12.91 35.79 -36.91
C GLY A 4 12.28 34.41 -37.11
N ASP A 5 13.08 33.36 -36.93
CA ASP A 5 12.56 32.01 -36.82
C ASP A 5 11.90 31.85 -35.45
N SER A 6 10.56 31.84 -35.51
CA SER A 6 9.65 31.45 -34.46
C SER A 6 9.92 29.99 -34.07
N GLU A 7 10.67 29.77 -33.00
CA GLU A 7 10.87 28.46 -32.39
C GLU A 7 9.56 27.99 -31.72
N ALA A 8 8.73 27.32 -32.51
CA ALA A 8 7.50 26.70 -32.06
C ALA A 8 7.83 25.58 -31.07
N ALA A 9 7.43 25.77 -29.81
CA ALA A 9 7.48 24.76 -28.76
C ALA A 9 6.70 23.51 -29.21
N ALA A 10 7.45 22.45 -29.56
CA ALA A 10 6.87 21.18 -29.96
C ALA A 10 6.10 20.55 -28.78
N SER A 11 4.78 20.46 -28.92
CA SER A 11 3.91 19.74 -28.00
C SER A 11 4.38 18.29 -27.83
N PRO A 12 4.47 17.75 -26.61
CA PRO A 12 4.92 16.38 -26.39
C PRO A 12 3.95 15.41 -27.09
N SER A 13 4.49 14.52 -27.93
CA SER A 13 3.69 13.52 -28.65
C SER A 13 2.95 12.61 -27.67
N SER A 14 1.76 12.16 -28.04
CA SER A 14 0.91 11.26 -27.24
C SER A 14 1.65 9.97 -26.83
N ALA A 15 2.58 9.49 -27.66
CA ALA A 15 3.46 8.36 -27.36
C ALA A 15 4.45 8.66 -26.21
N GLY A 16 4.96 9.89 -26.12
CA GLY A 16 5.81 10.34 -25.01
C GLY A 16 5.03 10.43 -23.69
N ALA A 17 3.79 10.95 -23.72
CA ALA A 17 2.94 11.04 -22.54
C ALA A 17 2.58 9.65 -21.96
N LEU A 18 2.23 8.69 -22.82
CA LEU A 18 1.98 7.29 -22.43
C LEU A 18 3.23 6.63 -21.85
N ALA A 19 4.42 6.88 -22.43
CA ALA A 19 5.68 6.38 -21.89
C ALA A 19 5.99 6.97 -20.51
N THR A 20 5.81 8.29 -20.32
CA THR A 20 5.99 8.95 -19.03
C THR A 20 5.01 8.46 -17.97
N VAL A 21 3.73 8.31 -18.31
CA VAL A 21 2.70 7.75 -17.41
C VAL A 21 3.03 6.31 -17.04
N ARG A 22 3.45 5.47 -17.99
CA ARG A 22 3.85 4.08 -17.72
C ARG A 22 5.08 4.00 -16.82
N THR A 23 6.03 4.93 -16.99
CA THR A 23 7.24 5.00 -16.15
C THR A 23 6.90 5.46 -14.73
N ASN A 24 6.00 6.45 -14.59
CA ASN A 24 5.52 6.92 -13.30
C ASN A 24 4.70 5.84 -12.57
N LEU A 25 3.81 5.14 -13.26
CA LEU A 25 3.07 3.99 -12.71
C LEU A 25 4.00 2.86 -12.28
N GLY A 26 5.06 2.58 -13.04
CA GLY A 26 6.10 1.64 -12.65
C GLY A 26 6.82 2.05 -11.36
N LEU A 27 7.13 3.33 -11.20
CA LEU A 27 7.74 3.88 -9.99
C LEU A 27 6.80 3.80 -8.78
N TYR A 28 5.50 4.09 -8.95
CA TYR A 28 4.50 3.93 -7.88
C TYR A 28 4.25 2.46 -7.52
N ALA A 29 4.29 1.55 -8.49
CA ALA A 29 4.20 0.11 -8.26
C ALA A 29 5.44 -0.45 -7.53
N GLU A 30 6.62 0.07 -7.85
CA GLU A 30 7.87 -0.23 -7.16
C GLU A 30 7.88 0.34 -5.73
N LEU A 31 7.36 1.56 -5.54
CA LEU A 31 7.12 2.18 -4.23
C LEU A 31 6.18 1.34 -3.36
N SER A 32 5.10 0.85 -3.96
CA SER A 32 4.06 0.08 -3.26
C SER A 32 4.43 -1.39 -3.05
N LYS A 33 5.65 -1.82 -3.44
CA LYS A 33 6.08 -3.23 -3.45
C LYS A 33 4.96 -4.16 -3.95
N ALA A 34 4.44 -3.89 -5.15
CA ALA A 34 3.20 -4.48 -5.67
C ALA A 34 3.07 -6.01 -5.49
N ARG A 35 4.18 -6.75 -5.53
CA ARG A 35 4.21 -8.21 -5.32
C ARG A 35 3.96 -8.65 -3.86
N LEU A 36 4.41 -7.87 -2.87
CA LEU A 36 4.07 -8.11 -1.46
C LEU A 36 2.62 -7.73 -1.21
N SER A 37 2.20 -6.58 -1.73
CA SER A 37 0.83 -6.10 -1.63
C SER A 37 -0.18 -7.06 -2.28
N SER A 38 0.16 -7.68 -3.42
CA SER A 38 -0.70 -8.69 -4.06
C SER A 38 -0.88 -9.94 -3.20
N LEU A 39 0.18 -10.41 -2.51
CA LEU A 39 0.06 -11.55 -1.60
C LEU A 39 -0.83 -11.22 -0.40
N VAL A 40 -0.71 -10.00 0.15
CA VAL A 40 -1.57 -9.49 1.23
C VAL A 40 -3.04 -9.44 0.78
N VAL A 41 -3.31 -8.97 -0.43
CA VAL A 41 -4.67 -8.89 -0.97
C VAL A 41 -5.25 -10.28 -1.24
N ILE A 42 -4.46 -11.20 -1.81
CA ILE A 42 -4.88 -12.58 -2.05
C ILE A 42 -5.20 -13.28 -0.73
N THR A 43 -4.38 -13.09 0.29
CA THR A 43 -4.60 -13.70 1.62
C THR A 43 -5.83 -13.12 2.32
N ALA A 44 -6.10 -11.82 2.17
CA ALA A 44 -7.35 -11.23 2.62
C ALA A 44 -8.57 -11.78 1.86
N GLY A 45 -8.51 -11.88 0.53
CA GLY A 45 -9.58 -12.49 -0.26
C GLY A 45 -9.82 -13.97 0.08
N ALA A 46 -8.75 -14.72 0.38
CA ALA A 46 -8.86 -16.10 0.82
C ALA A 46 -9.54 -16.20 2.20
N GLY A 47 -9.23 -15.29 3.13
CA GLY A 47 -9.93 -15.21 4.43
C GLY A 47 -11.41 -14.90 4.27
N TYR A 48 -11.75 -14.00 3.35
CA TYR A 48 -13.14 -13.66 3.01
C TYR A 48 -13.90 -14.87 2.44
N ALA A 49 -13.31 -15.57 1.49
CA ALA A 49 -13.91 -16.78 0.91
C ALA A 49 -14.03 -17.93 1.93
N ALA A 50 -13.10 -18.03 2.90
CA ALA A 50 -13.10 -19.08 3.90
C ALA A 50 -14.26 -18.96 4.91
N ALA A 51 -14.84 -17.77 5.10
CA ALA A 51 -15.98 -17.56 6.00
C ALA A 51 -17.25 -18.28 5.54
N GLY A 52 -17.35 -18.66 4.25
CA GLY A 52 -18.42 -19.53 3.75
C GLY A 52 -19.83 -18.91 3.71
N GLY A 53 -19.96 -17.59 3.94
CA GLY A 53 -21.21 -16.84 3.84
C GLY A 53 -21.58 -16.42 2.41
N GLU A 54 -22.67 -15.65 2.27
CA GLU A 54 -23.02 -15.03 0.99
C GLU A 54 -21.94 -14.04 0.55
N MET A 55 -21.49 -14.19 -0.69
CA MET A 55 -20.41 -13.37 -1.25
C MET A 55 -20.96 -12.02 -1.71
N ASP A 56 -20.75 -10.98 -0.91
CA ASP A 56 -20.98 -9.60 -1.35
C ASP A 56 -19.76 -9.07 -2.10
N TYR A 57 -19.90 -8.96 -3.42
CA TYR A 57 -18.86 -8.45 -4.30
C TYR A 57 -18.46 -7.00 -3.98
N THR A 58 -19.34 -6.19 -3.39
CA THR A 58 -19.03 -4.81 -3.02
C THR A 58 -18.08 -4.76 -1.82
N THR A 59 -18.37 -5.52 -0.77
CA THR A 59 -17.48 -5.72 0.37
C THR A 59 -16.14 -6.32 -0.04
N MET A 60 -16.15 -7.35 -0.90
CA MET A 60 -14.90 -7.96 -1.39
C MET A 60 -14.03 -6.97 -2.19
N ALA A 61 -14.66 -6.14 -3.03
CA ALA A 61 -13.95 -5.09 -3.78
C ALA A 61 -13.36 -4.01 -2.85
N ALA A 62 -14.13 -3.57 -1.84
CA ALA A 62 -13.68 -2.61 -0.85
C ALA A 62 -12.50 -3.17 -0.02
N LEU A 63 -12.60 -4.43 0.42
CA LEU A 63 -11.52 -5.14 1.13
C LEU A 63 -10.25 -5.19 0.27
N CYS A 64 -10.35 -5.63 -0.98
CA CYS A 64 -9.18 -5.76 -1.86
C CYS A 64 -8.55 -4.41 -2.20
N GLY A 65 -9.36 -3.42 -2.56
CA GLY A 65 -8.91 -2.07 -2.90
C GLY A 65 -8.31 -1.34 -1.70
N GLY A 66 -9.02 -1.36 -0.57
CA GLY A 66 -8.57 -0.78 0.70
C GLY A 66 -7.27 -1.41 1.18
N THR A 67 -7.17 -2.74 1.19
CA THR A 67 -5.96 -3.47 1.60
C THR A 67 -4.78 -3.20 0.67
N SER A 68 -5.01 -3.08 -0.65
CA SER A 68 -3.97 -2.70 -1.61
C SER A 68 -3.37 -1.33 -1.31
N LEU A 69 -4.23 -0.35 -1.03
CA LEU A 69 -3.82 1.01 -0.68
C LEU A 69 -3.12 1.07 0.69
N ALA A 70 -3.59 0.29 1.67
CA ALA A 70 -2.93 0.16 2.98
C ALA A 70 -1.50 -0.36 2.81
N ALA A 71 -1.32 -1.42 2.02
CA ALA A 71 0.00 -1.99 1.75
C ALA A 71 0.91 -1.01 0.99
N GLY A 72 0.37 -0.24 0.05
CA GLY A 72 1.09 0.83 -0.65
C GLY A 72 1.53 1.97 0.29
N SER A 73 0.65 2.40 1.18
CA SER A 73 0.95 3.41 2.21
C SER A 73 2.07 2.94 3.14
N ALA A 74 1.91 1.74 3.71
CA ALA A 74 2.89 1.08 4.57
C ALA A 74 4.25 0.91 3.87
N GLY A 75 4.26 0.47 2.62
CA GLY A 75 5.47 0.35 1.80
C GLY A 75 6.18 1.68 1.56
N THR A 76 5.40 2.75 1.35
CA THR A 76 5.91 4.11 1.16
C THR A 76 6.56 4.64 2.44
N PHE A 77 5.88 4.53 3.59
CA PHE A 77 6.44 4.94 4.88
C PHE A 77 7.70 4.17 5.24
N ASN A 78 7.74 2.85 4.99
CA ASN A 78 8.94 2.06 5.19
C ASN A 78 10.12 2.60 4.36
N GLN A 79 9.91 2.96 3.08
CA GLN A 79 10.98 3.53 2.25
C GLN A 79 11.40 4.93 2.72
N ILE A 80 10.47 5.73 3.25
CA ILE A 80 10.76 7.05 3.84
C ILE A 80 11.71 6.94 5.01
N ILE A 81 11.46 6.01 5.93
CA ILE A 81 12.30 5.80 7.11
C ILE A 81 13.64 5.18 6.73
N GLU A 82 13.67 4.20 5.80
CA GLU A 82 14.92 3.55 5.37
C GLU A 82 15.78 4.40 4.43
N ARG A 83 15.29 5.56 3.97
CA ARG A 83 15.92 6.41 2.95
C ARG A 83 17.43 6.59 3.11
N ASN A 84 17.88 6.96 4.31
CA ASN A 84 19.30 7.26 4.55
C ASN A 84 20.16 6.00 4.56
N ARG A 85 19.62 4.87 5.05
CA ARG A 85 20.32 3.58 5.09
C ARG A 85 20.38 2.95 3.70
N ASP A 86 19.28 3.02 2.96
CA ASP A 86 19.18 2.46 1.63
C ASP A 86 20.16 3.11 0.64
N LYS A 87 20.51 4.40 0.83
CA LYS A 87 21.55 5.09 0.06
C LYS A 87 22.93 4.45 0.16
N LEU A 88 23.23 3.80 1.29
CA LEU A 88 24.56 3.21 1.56
C LEU A 88 24.66 1.74 1.13
N MET A 89 23.55 1.13 0.68
CA MET A 89 23.48 -0.30 0.35
C MET A 89 23.43 -0.54 -1.16
N LYS A 90 24.37 -1.34 -1.69
CA LYS A 90 24.45 -1.69 -3.13
C LYS A 90 23.15 -2.25 -3.72
N ARG A 91 22.32 -2.91 -2.90
CA ARG A 91 21.06 -3.55 -3.33
C ARG A 91 19.88 -2.57 -3.41
N THR A 92 19.89 -1.47 -2.67
CA THR A 92 18.70 -0.61 -2.47
C THR A 92 18.97 0.86 -2.78
N CYS A 93 20.22 1.22 -3.09
CA CYS A 93 20.62 2.58 -3.46
C CYS A 93 19.89 3.11 -4.71
N ASN A 94 19.45 2.23 -5.60
CA ASN A 94 18.75 2.58 -6.85
C ASN A 94 17.23 2.74 -6.71
N ARG A 95 16.66 2.54 -5.52
CA ARG A 95 15.20 2.74 -5.29
C ARG A 95 14.82 4.21 -5.51
N ALA A 96 13.54 4.48 -5.79
CA ALA A 96 13.05 5.81 -6.14
C ALA A 96 13.37 6.91 -5.08
N LEU A 97 13.25 6.59 -3.79
CA LEU A 97 13.47 7.55 -2.70
C LEU A 97 14.97 7.80 -2.36
N PRO A 98 15.82 6.76 -2.25
CA PRO A 98 17.27 6.91 -2.05
C PRO A 98 17.98 7.56 -3.23
N ALA A 99 17.59 7.20 -4.47
CA ALA A 99 18.15 7.75 -5.70
C ALA A 99 17.65 9.18 -6.04
N GLY A 100 16.74 9.74 -5.23
CA GLY A 100 16.23 11.10 -5.40
C GLY A 100 15.28 11.29 -6.58
N ARG A 101 14.74 10.21 -7.16
CA ARG A 101 13.78 10.27 -8.28
C ARG A 101 12.41 10.80 -7.86
N ILE A 102 12.08 10.75 -6.56
CA ILE A 102 10.89 11.36 -5.98
C ILE A 102 11.26 12.17 -4.73
N SER A 103 10.62 13.32 -4.54
CA SER A 103 10.85 14.17 -3.37
C SER A 103 10.29 13.52 -2.10
N PHE A 104 10.96 13.76 -0.96
CA PHE A 104 10.51 13.29 0.35
C PHE A 104 9.07 13.76 0.65
N ASN A 105 8.76 15.03 0.38
CA ASN A 105 7.43 15.59 0.64
C ASN A 105 6.36 14.95 -0.24
N HIS A 106 6.70 14.60 -1.49
CA HIS A 106 5.78 13.90 -2.39
C HIS A 106 5.51 12.47 -1.92
N ALA A 107 6.54 11.74 -1.49
CA ALA A 107 6.36 10.40 -0.94
C ALA A 107 5.57 10.44 0.37
N LEU A 108 5.82 11.42 1.23
CA LEU A 108 5.06 11.59 2.47
C LEU A 108 3.58 11.88 2.18
N GLY A 109 3.30 12.81 1.25
CA GLY A 109 1.95 13.12 0.80
C GLY A 109 1.23 11.90 0.23
N TRP A 110 1.92 11.11 -0.62
CA TRP A 110 1.38 9.88 -1.17
C TRP A 110 1.09 8.83 -0.09
N GLY A 111 1.99 8.64 0.88
CA GLY A 111 1.82 7.71 1.99
C GLY A 111 0.60 8.06 2.84
N ILE A 112 0.43 9.34 3.19
CA ILE A 112 -0.73 9.84 3.95
C ILE A 112 -2.01 9.69 3.12
N PHE A 113 -2.00 10.16 1.87
CA PHE A 113 -3.16 10.09 0.99
C PHE A 113 -3.66 8.66 0.78
N SER A 114 -2.74 7.74 0.46
CA SER A 114 -3.08 6.31 0.28
C SER A 114 -3.58 5.67 1.57
N GLY A 115 -3.02 6.03 2.74
CA GLY A 115 -3.49 5.53 4.04
C GLY A 115 -4.88 6.03 4.41
N VAL A 116 -5.15 7.33 4.20
CA VAL A 116 -6.48 7.92 4.45
C VAL A 116 -7.51 7.33 3.48
N THR A 117 -7.17 7.24 2.19
CA THR A 117 -8.08 6.68 1.17
C THR A 117 -8.35 5.20 1.44
N SER A 118 -7.33 4.43 1.83
CA SER A 118 -7.49 3.04 2.26
C SER A 118 -8.49 2.92 3.41
N THR A 119 -8.30 3.71 4.46
CA THR A 119 -9.15 3.71 5.65
C THR A 119 -10.59 4.08 5.30
N ALA A 120 -10.79 5.09 4.45
CA ALA A 120 -12.12 5.50 4.00
C ALA A 120 -12.83 4.40 3.20
N ILE A 121 -12.11 3.70 2.31
CA ILE A 121 -12.67 2.58 1.53
C ILE A 121 -13.05 1.41 2.44
N LEU A 122 -12.18 1.04 3.39
CA LEU A 122 -12.49 -0.01 4.35
C LEU A 122 -13.67 0.38 5.24
N ALA A 123 -13.70 1.60 5.77
CA ALA A 123 -14.79 2.08 6.62
C ALA A 123 -16.15 2.12 5.91
N ALA A 124 -16.16 2.39 4.60
CA ALA A 124 -17.38 2.47 3.82
C ALA A 124 -17.91 1.11 3.34
N GLY A 125 -17.02 0.13 3.16
CA GLY A 125 -17.36 -1.14 2.53
C GLY A 125 -17.07 -2.38 3.37
N THR A 126 -16.62 -2.25 4.61
CA THR A 126 -16.36 -3.38 5.52
C THR A 126 -16.82 -3.03 6.93
N ASP A 127 -16.71 -3.98 7.84
CA ASP A 127 -17.05 -3.80 9.25
C ASP A 127 -16.01 -2.91 10.00
N PRO A 128 -16.38 -2.34 11.16
CA PRO A 128 -15.48 -1.52 11.94
C PRO A 128 -14.23 -2.25 12.44
N VAL A 129 -14.30 -3.58 12.65
CA VAL A 129 -13.16 -4.38 13.12
C VAL A 129 -12.13 -4.53 12.00
N THR A 130 -12.56 -4.88 10.79
CA THR A 130 -11.72 -4.92 9.59
C THR A 130 -11.05 -3.57 9.34
N THR A 131 -11.79 -2.48 9.47
CA THR A 131 -11.26 -1.13 9.31
C THR A 131 -10.19 -0.82 10.37
N ALA A 132 -10.45 -1.14 11.64
CA ALA A 132 -9.49 -0.95 12.73
C ALA A 132 -8.22 -1.80 12.54
N LEU A 133 -8.38 -3.06 12.11
CA LEU A 133 -7.27 -3.95 11.77
C LEU A 133 -6.45 -3.42 10.59
N GLY A 134 -7.08 -2.86 9.57
CA GLY A 134 -6.41 -2.22 8.44
C GLY A 134 -5.56 -1.01 8.86
N VAL A 135 -6.13 -0.12 9.69
CA VAL A 135 -5.41 1.04 10.25
C VAL A 135 -4.26 0.58 11.14
N ALA A 136 -4.50 -0.40 12.01
CA ALA A 136 -3.46 -1.00 12.84
C ALA A 136 -2.35 -1.62 11.99
N ASN A 137 -2.68 -2.29 10.89
CA ASN A 137 -1.70 -2.88 9.98
C ASN A 137 -0.82 -1.82 9.32
N ILE A 138 -1.41 -0.70 8.87
CA ILE A 138 -0.63 0.45 8.36
C ILE A 138 0.32 0.97 9.45
N GLY A 139 -0.19 1.16 10.68
CA GLY A 139 0.60 1.65 11.82
C GLY A 139 1.73 0.72 12.22
N ILE A 140 1.46 -0.58 12.37
CA ILE A 140 2.42 -1.62 12.75
C ILE A 140 3.50 -1.78 11.66
N TYR A 141 3.12 -1.70 10.39
CA TYR A 141 4.09 -1.80 9.31
C TYR A 141 4.92 -0.53 9.13
N ALA A 142 4.32 0.66 9.35
CA ALA A 142 4.99 1.93 9.18
C ALA A 142 5.94 2.28 10.33
N VAL A 143 5.58 1.96 11.59
CA VAL A 143 6.29 2.46 12.78
C VAL A 143 7.20 1.40 13.41
N PRO A 144 6.70 0.29 14.00
CA PRO A 144 7.57 -0.67 14.66
C PRO A 144 8.39 -1.57 13.71
N TYR A 145 7.90 -1.93 12.51
CA TYR A 145 8.67 -2.78 11.58
C TYR A 145 9.95 -2.08 11.08
N THR A 146 9.88 -0.76 10.86
CA THR A 146 11.03 -0.01 10.34
C THR A 146 11.95 0.53 11.44
N LEU A 147 11.42 0.83 12.64
CA LEU A 147 12.23 1.24 13.79
C LEU A 147 12.96 0.05 14.47
N SER A 148 12.42 -1.17 14.42
CA SER A 148 12.99 -2.36 15.11
C SER A 148 14.16 -3.02 14.39
N LYS A 149 14.64 -2.44 13.28
CA LYS A 149 15.76 -2.99 12.50
C LYS A 149 17.14 -3.09 13.23
N PRO A 150 17.34 -2.64 14.49
CA PRO A 150 18.52 -3.01 15.26
C PRO A 150 18.43 -4.34 16.04
N HIS A 151 17.25 -4.95 16.24
CA HIS A 151 17.10 -6.17 17.07
C HIS A 151 16.65 -7.38 16.25
N SER A 152 17.55 -8.35 16.12
CA SER A 152 17.54 -9.44 15.11
C SER A 152 16.45 -10.51 15.26
N GLU A 153 15.60 -10.46 16.27
CA GLU A 153 14.59 -11.51 16.55
C GLU A 153 13.14 -11.01 16.50
N ILE A 154 12.91 -9.75 16.88
CA ILE A 154 11.57 -9.15 16.97
C ILE A 154 10.92 -8.97 15.59
N ASN A 155 11.72 -8.76 14.53
CA ASN A 155 11.20 -8.54 13.18
C ASN A 155 10.46 -9.76 12.59
N THR A 156 10.82 -10.98 13.01
CA THR A 156 10.13 -12.20 12.59
C THR A 156 8.75 -12.28 13.22
N TRP A 157 8.63 -11.96 14.51
CA TRP A 157 7.36 -11.92 15.23
C TRP A 157 6.44 -10.83 14.68
N ILE A 158 6.96 -9.61 14.46
CA ILE A 158 6.16 -8.53 13.85
C ILE A 158 5.74 -8.94 12.43
N GLY A 159 6.63 -9.53 11.64
CA GLY A 159 6.31 -10.03 10.30
C GLY A 159 5.20 -11.09 10.32
N ALA A 160 5.21 -12.00 11.30
CA ALA A 160 4.17 -13.00 11.47
C ALA A 160 2.81 -12.37 11.86
N VAL A 161 2.80 -11.41 12.78
CA VAL A 161 1.58 -10.68 13.17
C VAL A 161 0.99 -9.94 11.98
N VAL A 162 1.82 -9.16 11.27
CA VAL A 162 1.40 -8.44 10.06
C VAL A 162 0.88 -9.42 9.00
N GLY A 163 1.53 -10.58 8.82
CA GLY A 163 1.12 -11.58 7.83
C GLY A 163 -0.21 -12.27 8.17
N ALA A 164 -0.57 -12.34 9.46
CA ALA A 164 -1.81 -12.94 9.93
C ALA A 164 -3.02 -11.98 9.87
N ILE A 165 -2.79 -10.66 9.92
CA ILE A 165 -3.86 -9.66 9.90
C ILE A 165 -4.73 -9.73 8.62
N PRO A 166 -4.19 -9.84 7.39
CA PRO A 166 -5.00 -9.81 6.17
C PRO A 166 -6.01 -10.96 6.06
N PRO A 167 -5.65 -12.24 6.31
CA PRO A 167 -6.66 -13.30 6.41
C PRO A 167 -7.77 -13.03 7.42
N VAL A 168 -7.42 -12.50 8.60
CA VAL A 168 -8.38 -12.17 9.67
C VAL A 168 -9.30 -11.03 9.25
N MET A 169 -8.75 -9.99 8.61
CA MET A 169 -9.54 -8.91 8.00
C MET A 169 -10.53 -9.45 6.98
N GLY A 170 -10.09 -10.40 6.14
CA GLY A 170 -10.97 -11.06 5.18
C GLY A 170 -12.12 -11.79 5.84
N TRP A 171 -11.82 -12.61 6.85
CA TRP A 171 -12.82 -13.34 7.63
C TRP A 171 -13.84 -12.41 8.30
N CYS A 172 -13.37 -11.33 8.93
CA CYS A 172 -14.23 -10.34 9.59
C CYS A 172 -15.14 -9.62 8.58
N ALA A 173 -14.59 -9.20 7.44
CA ALA A 173 -15.34 -8.54 6.38
C ALA A 173 -16.45 -9.42 5.80
N ALA A 174 -16.29 -10.74 5.79
CA ALA A 174 -17.32 -11.68 5.35
C ALA A 174 -18.42 -11.95 6.41
N GLY A 175 -18.40 -11.24 7.53
CA GLY A 175 -19.33 -11.44 8.65
C GLY A 175 -18.88 -12.53 9.62
N GLY A 176 -17.66 -13.04 9.49
CA GLY A 176 -17.05 -13.93 10.46
C GLY A 176 -16.71 -13.18 11.74
N SER A 177 -17.35 -13.49 12.85
CA SER A 177 -17.07 -12.80 14.11
C SER A 177 -15.66 -13.11 14.63
N MET A 178 -14.98 -12.07 15.13
CA MET A 178 -13.75 -12.21 15.91
C MET A 178 -14.03 -12.31 17.42
N PHE A 179 -15.21 -11.83 17.87
CA PHE A 179 -15.58 -11.71 19.28
C PHE A 179 -17.04 -11.98 19.64
N ASP A 180 -17.97 -12.26 18.70
CA ASP A 180 -19.36 -12.53 19.07
C ASP A 180 -20.08 -13.60 18.23
N VAL A 181 -20.48 -14.65 18.92
CA VAL A 181 -21.65 -15.46 18.61
C VAL A 181 -22.85 -14.51 18.58
N GLU A 182 -23.60 -14.45 17.47
CA GLU A 182 -24.95 -13.84 17.37
C GLU A 182 -25.12 -12.33 17.69
N VAL A 183 -24.90 -11.45 16.70
CA VAL A 183 -25.75 -10.28 16.39
C VAL A 183 -25.42 -9.91 14.92
N SER A 184 -26.28 -9.90 13.90
CA SER A 184 -27.73 -9.85 13.74
C SER A 184 -28.09 -10.62 12.46
N ARG A 185 -29.32 -11.12 12.45
CA ARG A 185 -30.13 -11.48 11.29
C ARG A 185 -30.07 -10.46 10.15
#